data_AF-A0A845ZB50-F1
#
_entry.id   AF-A0A845ZB50-F1
#
_cell.length_a   1.000
_cell.length_b   1.000
_cell.length_c   1.000
_cell.angle_alpha   90.00
_cell.angle_beta   90.00
_cell.angle_gamma   90.00
#
_symmetry.space_group_name_H-M   'P 1'
#
loop_
_entity.id
_entity.type
_entity.pdbx_description
1 polymer ?
#
loop_
_entity_poly.entity_id
_entity_poly.type
_entity_poly.pdbx_seq_one_letter_code
_entity_poly.pdbx_strand_id
1 'polypeptide(L)'
;DFFSALRSRIYDEQIRDFIHKVGIEKISKRVVNSVEKIPDFPQPNFNLSHLLEYGKIMVGEQQRIRELRLVETYNQSRLFGGTQVERSEKVAPISNYLSPEVTTSNQLIENRIHYNVKNNHLSSEVREKVQQILQDGLKIGMEYADKRRYKTGSWKSCGKIENEGEKEVINAIENCLAEHQNDYVRLIGIDSNVKRRLVEKIIHKPN
;
A
#
# COMPACT_ATOMS: atom_id res chain seq x y z
N ASP A 1 -1.05 14.80 -7.24
CA ASP A 1 -1.42 16.07 -7.89
C ASP A 1 -2.51 15.81 -8.92
N PHE A 2 -3.41 16.77 -9.15
CA PHE A 2 -4.54 16.66 -10.07
C PHE A 2 -4.07 16.43 -11.51
N PHE A 3 -3.10 17.21 -11.98
CA PHE A 3 -2.62 17.12 -13.37
C PHE A 3 -1.88 15.82 -13.67
N SER A 4 -1.14 15.27 -12.71
CA SER A 4 -0.52 13.95 -12.86
C SER A 4 -1.57 12.85 -12.98
N ALA A 5 -2.65 12.92 -12.17
CA ALA A 5 -3.75 11.96 -12.23
C ALA A 5 -4.53 12.09 -13.56
N LEU A 6 -4.77 13.32 -14.02
CA LEU A 6 -5.43 13.60 -15.29
C LEU A 6 -4.61 13.03 -16.46
N ARG A 7 -3.29 13.24 -16.45
CA ARG A 7 -2.38 12.68 -17.44
C ARG A 7 -2.42 11.15 -17.44
N SER A 8 -2.32 10.51 -16.27
CA SER A 8 -2.41 9.04 -16.17
C SER A 8 -3.72 8.51 -16.74
N ARG A 9 -4.85 9.17 -16.44
CA ARG A 9 -6.17 8.72 -16.90
C ARG A 9 -6.34 8.76 -18.42
N ILE A 10 -5.67 9.71 -19.07
CA ILE A 10 -5.63 9.80 -20.53
C ILE A 10 -4.81 8.66 -21.14
N TYR A 11 -3.71 8.23 -20.50
CA TYR A 11 -2.99 7.02 -20.94
C TYR A 11 -3.83 5.76 -20.72
N ASP A 12 -4.58 5.68 -19.61
CA ASP A 12 -5.42 4.53 -19.30
C ASP A 12 -6.51 4.27 -20.36
N GLU A 13 -6.95 5.29 -21.09
CA GLU A 13 -7.86 5.15 -22.25
C GLU A 13 -7.26 4.22 -23.30
N GLN A 14 -6.02 4.49 -23.71
CA GLN A 14 -5.34 3.68 -24.74
C GLN A 14 -5.09 2.25 -24.27
N ILE A 15 -4.77 2.07 -22.99
CA ILE A 15 -4.61 0.75 -22.39
C ILE A 15 -5.95 0.00 -22.38
N ARG A 16 -7.04 0.68 -22.04
CA ARG A 16 -8.39 0.09 -22.04
C ARG A 16 -8.80 -0.34 -23.45
N ASP A 17 -8.61 0.52 -24.44
CA ASP A 17 -8.93 0.22 -25.84
C ASP A 17 -8.07 -0.94 -26.35
N PHE A 18 -6.80 -0.97 -25.98
CA PHE A 18 -5.90 -2.09 -26.27
C PHE A 18 -6.41 -3.41 -25.66
N ILE A 19 -6.83 -3.39 -24.39
CA ILE A 19 -7.42 -4.55 -23.72
C ILE A 19 -8.71 -4.99 -24.41
N HIS A 20 -9.58 -4.05 -24.79
CA HIS A 20 -10.81 -4.37 -25.52
C HIS A 20 -10.52 -5.00 -26.89
N LYS A 21 -9.54 -4.47 -27.61
CA LYS A 21 -9.14 -4.97 -28.94
C LYS A 21 -8.52 -6.37 -28.86
N VAL A 22 -7.68 -6.63 -27.87
CA VAL A 22 -7.02 -7.94 -27.68
C VAL A 22 -7.97 -8.95 -27.05
N GLY A 23 -8.84 -8.49 -26.16
CA GLY A 23 -9.68 -9.30 -25.27
C GLY A 23 -8.98 -9.60 -23.95
N ILE A 24 -9.74 -9.55 -22.85
CA ILE A 24 -9.23 -9.76 -21.49
C ILE A 24 -8.55 -11.12 -21.30
N GLU A 25 -9.07 -12.16 -21.95
CA GLU A 25 -8.54 -13.53 -21.90
C GLU A 25 -7.14 -13.66 -22.53
N LYS A 26 -6.85 -12.80 -23.52
CA LYS A 26 -5.66 -12.91 -24.38
C LYS A 26 -4.58 -11.90 -24.01
N ILE A 27 -4.91 -10.86 -23.23
CA ILE A 27 -4.00 -9.76 -22.91
C ILE A 27 -2.70 -10.26 -22.25
N SER A 28 -2.79 -11.23 -21.34
CA SER A 28 -1.61 -11.77 -20.64
C SER A 28 -0.61 -12.40 -21.61
N LYS A 29 -1.10 -13.19 -22.58
CA LYS A 29 -0.25 -13.78 -23.64
C LYS A 29 0.28 -12.73 -24.61
N ARG A 30 -0.50 -11.68 -24.86
CA ARG A 30 -0.11 -10.60 -25.78
C ARG A 30 1.01 -9.71 -25.22
N VAL A 31 1.06 -9.58 -23.90
CA VAL A 31 2.03 -8.73 -23.18
C VAL A 31 3.24 -9.52 -22.68
N VAL A 32 3.04 -10.77 -22.24
CA VAL A 32 4.09 -11.60 -21.64
C VAL A 32 4.49 -12.71 -22.61
N ASN A 33 5.79 -12.77 -22.94
CA ASN A 33 6.37 -13.81 -23.80
C ASN A 33 5.74 -13.93 -25.20
N SER A 34 5.22 -12.82 -25.73
CA SER A 34 4.66 -12.78 -27.08
C SER A 34 5.77 -12.75 -28.14
N VAL A 35 5.59 -13.53 -29.20
CA VAL A 35 6.40 -13.44 -30.44
C VAL A 35 5.88 -12.35 -31.39
N GLU A 36 4.70 -11.80 -31.12
CA GLU A 36 4.13 -10.71 -31.90
C GLU A 36 4.86 -9.39 -31.64
N LYS A 37 4.83 -8.48 -32.63
CA LYS A 37 5.40 -7.13 -32.50
C LYS A 37 4.88 -6.44 -31.23
N ILE A 38 5.76 -5.72 -30.54
CA ILE A 38 5.40 -4.91 -29.36
C ILE A 38 4.25 -3.95 -29.71
N PRO A 39 3.19 -3.86 -28.89
CA PRO A 39 2.09 -2.93 -29.12
C PRO A 39 2.62 -1.49 -29.18
N ASP A 40 2.21 -0.77 -30.23
CA ASP A 40 2.56 0.62 -30.41
C ASP A 40 1.45 1.51 -29.85
N PHE A 41 1.83 2.50 -29.04
CA PHE A 41 0.91 3.42 -28.39
C PHE A 41 1.23 4.83 -28.87
N PRO A 42 0.36 5.46 -29.69
CA PRO A 42 0.58 6.82 -30.15
C PRO A 42 0.50 7.79 -28.97
N GLN A 43 1.09 8.97 -29.09
CA GLN A 43 0.93 9.98 -28.06
C GLN A 43 -0.55 10.35 -27.88
N PRO A 44 -1.08 10.37 -26.64
CA PRO A 44 -2.46 10.73 -26.41
C PRO A 44 -2.77 12.18 -26.80
N ASN A 45 -4.04 12.45 -27.06
CA ASN A 45 -4.51 13.79 -27.35
C ASN A 45 -4.67 14.62 -26.06
N PHE A 46 -3.86 15.67 -25.90
CA PHE A 46 -3.90 16.60 -24.77
C PHE A 46 -4.60 17.93 -25.10
N ASN A 47 -5.50 17.96 -26.09
CA ASN A 47 -6.30 19.15 -26.37
C ASN A 47 -7.13 19.56 -25.15
N LEU A 48 -7.30 20.87 -24.93
CA LEU A 48 -8.00 21.45 -23.79
C LEU A 48 -9.42 20.89 -23.62
N SER A 49 -10.15 20.70 -24.73
CA SER A 49 -11.50 20.12 -24.69
C SER A 49 -11.50 18.71 -24.07
N HIS A 50 -10.53 17.89 -24.46
CA HIS A 50 -10.40 16.52 -23.97
C HIS A 50 -9.97 16.48 -22.50
N LEU A 51 -9.03 17.36 -22.12
CA LEU A 51 -8.62 17.52 -20.73
C LEU A 51 -9.76 17.96 -19.82
N LEU A 52 -10.61 18.87 -20.29
CA LEU A 52 -11.75 19.36 -19.54
C LEU A 52 -12.81 18.27 -19.35
N GLU A 53 -13.07 17.47 -20.38
CA GLU A 53 -13.96 16.31 -20.31
C GLU A 53 -13.48 15.30 -19.24
N TYR A 54 -12.22 14.86 -19.34
CA TYR A 54 -11.65 13.95 -18.34
C TYR A 54 -11.60 14.56 -16.94
N GLY A 55 -11.33 15.86 -16.83
CA GLY A 55 -11.39 16.59 -15.55
C GLY A 55 -12.79 16.52 -14.92
N LYS A 56 -13.85 16.77 -15.69
CA LYS A 56 -15.24 16.66 -15.22
C LYS A 56 -15.58 15.24 -14.80
N ILE A 57 -15.16 14.23 -15.58
CA ILE A 57 -15.34 12.82 -15.25
C ILE A 57 -14.65 12.48 -13.92
N MET A 58 -13.42 12.96 -13.71
CA MET A 58 -12.65 12.71 -12.48
C MET A 58 -13.32 13.33 -11.26
N VAL A 59 -13.82 14.56 -11.36
CA VAL A 59 -14.55 15.23 -10.27
C VAL A 59 -15.84 14.47 -9.95
N GLY A 60 -16.58 14.03 -10.98
CA GLY A 60 -17.77 13.21 -10.81
C GLY A 60 -17.48 11.89 -10.11
N GLU A 61 -16.40 11.21 -10.50
CA GLU A 61 -15.95 9.97 -9.86
C GLU A 61 -15.57 10.19 -8.39
N GLN A 62 -14.89 11.30 -8.08
CA GLN A 62 -14.57 11.65 -6.69
C GLN A 62 -15.83 11.85 -5.84
N GLN A 63 -16.88 12.45 -6.39
CA GLN A 63 -18.16 12.61 -5.70
C GLN A 63 -18.82 11.25 -5.46
N ARG A 64 -18.86 10.38 -6.47
CA ARG A 64 -19.41 9.03 -6.36
C ARG A 64 -18.70 8.19 -5.29
N ILE A 65 -17.37 8.23 -5.24
CA ILE A 65 -16.59 7.52 -4.22
C ILE A 65 -16.90 8.05 -2.82
N ARG A 66 -17.10 9.37 -2.65
CA ARG A 66 -17.50 9.94 -1.37
C ARG A 66 -18.87 9.44 -0.93
N GLU A 67 -19.84 9.45 -1.83
CA GLU A 67 -21.20 8.95 -1.56
C GLU A 67 -21.21 7.47 -1.19
N LEU A 68 -20.48 6.64 -1.93
CA LEU A 68 -20.34 5.21 -1.61
C LEU A 68 -19.73 4.99 -0.23
N ARG A 69 -18.71 5.76 0.14
CA ARG A 69 -18.10 5.70 1.49
C ARG A 69 -19.07 6.15 2.57
N LEU A 70 -19.83 7.21 2.33
CA LEU A 70 -20.86 7.67 3.28
C LEU A 70 -21.89 6.57 3.50
N VAL A 71 -22.37 5.94 2.43
CA VAL A 71 -23.31 4.81 2.50
C VAL A 71 -22.69 3.63 3.24
N GLU A 72 -21.44 3.28 2.96
CA GLU A 72 -20.71 2.21 3.68
C GLU A 72 -20.62 2.53 5.17
N THR A 73 -20.24 3.75 5.55
CA THR A 73 -20.17 4.16 6.97
C THR A 73 -21.53 4.16 7.65
N TYR A 74 -22.59 4.59 6.96
CA TYR A 74 -23.95 4.56 7.47
C TYR A 74 -24.46 3.13 7.67
N ASN A 75 -24.19 2.25 6.70
CA ASN A 75 -24.56 0.84 6.81
C ASN A 75 -23.74 0.13 7.88
N GLN A 76 -22.44 0.42 8.02
CA GLN A 76 -21.61 -0.09 9.11
C GLN A 76 -22.11 0.38 10.47
N SER A 77 -22.42 1.67 10.65
CA SER A 77 -22.93 2.18 11.93
C SER A 77 -24.31 1.61 12.28
N ARG A 78 -25.15 1.31 11.28
CA ARG A 78 -26.43 0.63 11.46
C ARG A 78 -26.28 -0.86 11.78
N LEU A 79 -25.38 -1.57 11.10
CA LEU A 79 -25.18 -3.02 11.27
C LEU A 79 -24.46 -3.36 12.58
N PHE A 80 -23.58 -2.48 13.06
CA PHE A 80 -22.84 -2.65 14.32
C PHE A 80 -23.41 -1.75 15.45
N GLY A 81 -24.69 -1.40 15.36
CA GLY A 81 -25.33 -0.42 16.24
C GLY A 81 -25.18 -0.71 17.73
N GLY A 82 -24.60 0.25 18.45
CA GLY A 82 -24.54 0.24 19.89
C GLY A 82 -23.89 1.48 20.48
N THR A 83 -24.50 2.66 20.34
CA THR A 83 -24.75 3.62 21.44
C THR A 83 -25.69 4.70 20.91
N GLN A 84 -26.83 4.86 21.59
CA GLN A 84 -27.77 5.96 21.39
C GLN A 84 -27.05 7.29 21.60
N VAL A 85 -27.06 8.17 20.58
CA VAL A 85 -26.95 9.60 20.81
C VAL A 85 -28.14 10.24 20.10
N GLU A 86 -29.17 10.56 20.88
CA GLU A 86 -30.13 11.57 20.49
C GLU A 86 -29.38 12.90 20.31
N ARG A 87 -29.30 13.38 19.07
CA ARG A 87 -29.39 14.82 18.83
C ARG A 87 -29.86 15.11 17.40
N SER A 88 -31.02 15.75 17.35
CA SER A 88 -31.61 16.41 16.18
C SER A 88 -30.59 17.31 15.48
N GLU A 89 -30.46 17.22 14.17
CA GLU A 89 -29.87 18.33 13.40
C GLU A 89 -30.45 18.42 11.98
N LYS A 90 -31.09 19.57 11.74
CA LYS A 90 -31.60 20.04 10.45
C LYS A 90 -30.43 20.26 9.49
N VAL A 91 -30.58 19.80 8.25
CA VAL A 91 -29.64 20.03 7.17
C VAL A 91 -29.80 21.45 6.60
N ALA A 92 -28.74 22.25 6.63
CA ALA A 92 -28.52 23.35 5.70
C ALA A 92 -27.03 23.38 5.26
N PRO A 93 -26.71 23.75 4.00
CA PRO A 93 -25.39 23.54 3.41
C PRO A 93 -24.54 24.81 3.42
N ILE A 94 -23.27 24.74 3.84
CA ILE A 94 -22.28 25.80 3.59
C ILE A 94 -20.91 25.11 3.49
N SER A 95 -20.36 24.93 2.27
CA SER A 95 -19.29 25.78 1.70
C SER A 95 -18.31 26.32 2.74
N ASN A 96 -17.07 25.81 2.73
CA ASN A 96 -15.85 26.63 2.63
C ASN A 96 -14.62 25.73 2.70
N TYR A 97 -13.85 25.75 1.62
CA TYR A 97 -12.46 25.31 1.61
C TYR A 97 -11.63 26.35 2.36
N LEU A 98 -10.98 25.94 3.45
CA LEU A 98 -9.86 26.67 4.02
C LEU A 98 -8.78 25.67 4.41
N SER A 99 -7.60 25.81 3.80
CA SER A 99 -6.39 25.07 4.13
C SER A 99 -5.99 25.33 5.59
N PRO A 100 -5.51 24.34 6.35
CA PRO A 100 -5.02 24.61 7.69
C PRO A 100 -3.61 25.21 7.65
N GLU A 101 -3.49 26.37 8.29
CA GLU A 101 -2.25 27.08 8.60
C GLU A 101 -1.56 26.41 9.80
N VAL A 102 -0.24 26.29 9.72
CA VAL A 102 0.60 25.62 10.73
C VAL A 102 0.99 26.62 11.80
N THR A 103 0.30 26.58 12.94
CA THR A 103 0.78 27.27 14.15
C THR A 103 0.40 26.44 15.37
N THR A 104 1.36 25.73 15.97
CA THR A 104 1.61 25.62 17.42
C THR A 104 2.70 24.56 17.66
N SER A 105 3.73 24.94 18.41
CA SER A 105 4.87 24.13 18.81
C SER A 105 4.45 23.01 19.78
N ASN A 106 4.78 21.76 19.46
CA ASN A 106 4.54 20.64 20.38
C ASN A 106 5.66 20.57 21.44
N GLN A 107 5.35 20.96 22.67
CA GLN A 107 6.13 20.60 23.84
C GLN A 107 5.88 19.13 24.18
N LEU A 108 6.96 18.35 24.20
CA LEU A 108 6.98 16.93 24.57
C LEU A 108 6.65 16.78 26.05
N ILE A 109 5.53 16.13 26.36
CA ILE A 109 5.29 15.52 27.68
C ILE A 109 5.58 14.03 27.52
N GLU A 110 6.67 13.58 28.15
CA GLU A 110 7.08 12.17 28.22
C GLU A 110 6.07 11.35 29.05
N ASN A 111 5.10 10.73 28.37
CA ASN A 111 4.37 9.61 28.96
C ASN A 111 5.20 8.32 28.75
N ARG A 112 6.07 8.00 29.72
CA ARG A 112 6.65 6.65 29.83
C ARG A 112 5.55 5.65 30.14
N ILE A 113 5.00 5.01 29.11
CA ILE A 113 4.28 3.76 29.27
C ILE A 113 5.33 2.67 29.52
N HIS A 114 5.32 2.11 30.72
CA HIS A 114 6.05 0.91 31.09
C HIS A 114 5.45 -0.27 30.32
N TYR A 115 5.95 -0.52 29.11
CA TYR A 115 5.69 -1.76 28.41
C TYR A 115 6.54 -2.84 29.05
N ASN A 116 5.87 -3.87 29.59
CA ASN A 116 6.50 -5.11 29.97
C ASN A 116 7.31 -5.61 28.77
N VAL A 117 8.64 -5.51 28.88
CA VAL A 117 9.59 -6.08 27.92
C VAL A 117 9.39 -7.59 27.97
N LYS A 118 8.53 -8.10 27.09
CA LYS A 118 8.58 -9.51 26.70
C LYS A 118 9.96 -9.69 26.10
N ASN A 119 10.75 -10.57 26.73
CA ASN A 119 12.07 -10.94 26.23
C ASN A 119 11.99 -11.20 24.73
N ASN A 120 12.78 -10.42 24.00
CA ASN A 120 12.70 -10.18 22.57
C ASN A 120 13.28 -11.38 21.78
N HIS A 121 12.87 -12.60 22.12
CA HIS A 121 13.38 -13.77 21.43
C HIS A 121 12.49 -14.04 20.22
N LEU A 122 13.04 -13.81 19.02
CA LEU A 122 12.46 -14.30 17.77
C LEU A 122 11.99 -15.75 17.94
N SER A 123 10.81 -16.09 17.40
CA SER A 123 10.33 -17.46 17.45
C SER A 123 11.34 -18.40 16.78
N SER A 124 11.47 -19.62 17.30
CA SER A 124 12.36 -20.65 16.74
C SER A 124 12.10 -20.86 15.24
N GLU A 125 10.83 -20.85 14.85
CA GLU A 125 10.39 -20.98 13.46
C GLU A 125 10.96 -19.88 12.53
N VAL A 126 11.06 -18.64 13.01
CA VAL A 126 11.63 -17.54 12.21
C VAL A 126 13.15 -17.70 12.10
N ARG A 127 13.82 -18.13 13.17
CA ARG A 127 15.26 -18.38 13.17
C ARG A 127 15.64 -19.53 12.23
N GLU A 128 14.91 -20.65 12.30
CA GLU A 128 15.09 -21.76 11.37
C GLU A 128 14.92 -21.32 9.91
N LYS A 129 13.94 -20.45 9.65
CA LYS A 129 13.72 -19.93 8.30
C LYS A 129 14.85 -19.01 7.83
N VAL A 130 15.36 -18.16 8.71
CA VAL A 130 16.53 -17.31 8.44
C VAL A 130 17.75 -18.19 8.11
N GLN A 131 18.01 -19.19 8.94
CA GLN A 131 19.12 -20.12 8.75
C GLN A 131 19.00 -20.86 7.41
N GLN A 132 17.81 -21.35 7.06
CA GLN A 132 17.56 -22.01 5.79
C GLN A 132 17.85 -21.08 4.59
N ILE A 133 17.36 -19.84 4.62
CA ILE A 133 17.58 -18.88 3.52
C ILE A 133 19.08 -18.57 3.36
N LEU A 134 19.82 -18.44 4.46
CA LEU A 134 21.27 -18.22 4.42
C LEU A 134 22.02 -19.45 3.89
N GLN A 135 21.62 -20.66 4.28
CA GLN A 135 22.19 -21.92 3.77
C GLN A 135 21.96 -22.09 2.27
N ASP A 136 20.81 -21.64 1.77
CA ASP A 136 20.47 -21.63 0.35
C ASP A 136 21.26 -20.57 -0.44
N GLY A 137 22.14 -19.80 0.21
CA GLY A 137 22.96 -18.75 -0.41
C GLY A 137 22.16 -17.52 -0.83
N LEU A 138 20.94 -17.35 -0.31
CA LEU A 138 20.05 -16.25 -0.64
C LEU A 138 20.26 -15.07 0.32
N LYS A 139 20.06 -13.86 -0.21
CA LYS A 139 20.06 -12.64 0.61
C LYS A 139 18.73 -12.47 1.32
N ILE A 140 18.79 -12.01 2.56
CA ILE A 140 17.60 -11.73 3.35
C ILE A 140 17.21 -10.26 3.20
N GLY A 141 15.93 -10.05 2.93
CA GLY A 141 15.27 -8.75 2.97
C GLY A 141 14.03 -8.82 3.85
N MET A 142 13.57 -7.65 4.31
CA MET A 142 12.39 -7.53 5.14
C MET A 142 11.54 -6.36 4.69
N GLU A 143 10.24 -6.56 4.75
CA GLU A 143 9.27 -5.53 4.40
C GLU A 143 8.14 -5.45 5.42
N TYR A 144 7.58 -4.26 5.56
CA TYR A 144 6.45 -4.00 6.42
C TYR A 144 5.31 -3.30 5.68
N ALA A 145 4.10 -3.44 6.20
CA ALA A 145 2.92 -2.76 5.69
C ALA A 145 1.89 -2.54 6.79
N ASP A 146 1.38 -1.30 6.89
CA ASP A 146 0.22 -0.99 7.73
C ASP A 146 -1.05 -1.76 7.26
N LYS A 147 -2.08 -1.81 8.11
CA LYS A 147 -3.33 -2.57 7.82
C LYS A 147 -3.98 -2.20 6.48
N ARG A 148 -3.83 -0.96 6.00
CA ARG A 148 -4.40 -0.50 4.73
C ARG A 148 -3.52 -0.93 3.55
N ARG A 149 -2.21 -0.74 3.66
CA ARG A 149 -1.20 -1.09 2.66
C ARG A 149 -1.12 -2.58 2.42
N TYR A 150 -1.29 -3.37 3.46
CA TYR A 150 -1.36 -4.82 3.37
C TYR A 150 -2.50 -5.28 2.45
N LYS A 151 -3.70 -4.69 2.60
CA LYS A 151 -4.87 -5.00 1.74
C LYS A 151 -4.63 -4.71 0.27
N THR A 152 -3.80 -3.70 -0.05
CA THR A 152 -3.47 -3.33 -1.43
C THR A 152 -2.12 -3.90 -1.90
N GLY A 153 -1.47 -4.76 -1.11
CA GLY A 153 -0.16 -5.34 -1.43
C GLY A 153 0.99 -4.32 -1.55
N SER A 154 0.90 -3.15 -0.92
CA SER A 154 1.90 -2.08 -1.01
C SER A 154 2.88 -2.14 0.16
N TRP A 155 3.99 -2.85 -0.01
CA TRP A 155 4.98 -3.07 1.04
C TRP A 155 6.10 -2.02 1.02
N LYS A 156 6.67 -1.71 2.19
CA LYS A 156 7.85 -0.86 2.37
C LYS A 156 9.02 -1.69 2.87
N SER A 157 10.24 -1.32 2.48
CA SER A 157 11.47 -1.99 2.97
C SER A 157 11.81 -1.56 4.40
N CYS A 158 12.23 -2.51 5.24
CA CYS A 158 12.75 -2.26 6.59
C CYS A 158 14.24 -1.82 6.61
N GLY A 159 14.83 -1.58 5.44
CA GLY A 159 16.24 -1.20 5.30
C GLY A 159 17.08 -2.27 4.61
N LYS A 160 18.34 -1.93 4.31
CA LYS A 160 19.28 -2.83 3.66
C LYS A 160 20.13 -3.52 4.72
N ILE A 161 20.19 -4.85 4.68
CA ILE A 161 21.08 -5.65 5.54
C ILE A 161 22.36 -5.88 4.72
N GLU A 162 23.45 -5.23 5.11
CA GLU A 162 24.71 -5.26 4.36
C GLU A 162 25.66 -6.38 4.77
N ASN A 163 25.50 -6.95 5.96
CA ASN A 163 26.39 -7.98 6.50
C ASN A 163 25.68 -9.34 6.64
N GLU A 164 26.30 -10.39 6.10
CA GLU A 164 25.73 -11.73 5.86
C GLU A 164 25.85 -12.69 7.06
N GLY A 165 26.15 -12.16 8.26
CA GLY A 165 26.20 -12.95 9.49
C GLY A 165 24.80 -13.20 10.07
N GLU A 166 24.47 -14.45 10.41
CA GLU A 166 23.18 -14.85 10.99
C GLU A 166 22.78 -13.96 12.18
N LYS A 167 23.74 -13.64 13.05
CA LYS A 167 23.52 -12.78 14.23
C LYS A 167 23.10 -11.36 13.87
N GLU A 168 23.71 -10.77 12.84
CA GLU A 168 23.38 -9.41 12.40
C GLU A 168 22.00 -9.37 11.73
N VAL A 169 21.67 -10.41 10.95
CA VAL A 169 20.34 -10.58 10.36
C VAL A 169 19.28 -10.69 11.44
N ILE A 170 19.50 -11.52 12.46
CA ILE A 170 18.59 -11.67 13.60
C ILE A 170 18.37 -10.33 14.30
N ASN A 171 19.44 -9.59 14.60
CA ASN A 171 19.34 -8.26 15.21
C ASN A 171 18.55 -7.27 14.33
N ALA A 172 18.78 -7.28 13.01
CA ALA A 172 18.05 -6.43 12.08
C ALA A 172 16.54 -6.77 12.07
N ILE A 173 16.20 -8.06 12.10
CA ILE A 173 14.82 -8.53 12.22
C ILE A 173 14.18 -8.03 13.52
N GLU A 174 14.86 -8.20 14.66
CA GLU A 174 14.36 -7.74 15.96
C GLU A 174 14.10 -6.24 15.98
N ASN A 175 15.02 -5.44 15.41
CA ASN A 175 14.86 -3.99 15.32
C ASN A 175 13.65 -3.59 14.47
N CYS A 176 13.50 -4.16 13.27
CA CYS A 176 12.33 -3.89 12.41
C CYS A 176 11.02 -4.31 13.09
N LEU A 177 10.99 -5.45 13.78
CA LEU A 177 9.79 -5.87 14.52
C LEU A 177 9.46 -4.91 15.67
N ALA A 178 10.48 -4.39 16.36
CA ALA A 178 10.31 -3.41 17.43
C ALA A 178 9.80 -2.05 16.92
N GLU A 179 10.24 -1.62 15.74
CA GLU A 179 9.75 -0.39 15.09
C GLU A 179 8.33 -0.54 14.52
N HIS A 180 7.99 -1.76 14.07
CA HIS A 180 6.76 -2.05 13.32
C HIS A 180 5.79 -2.99 14.06
N GLN A 181 5.62 -2.79 15.37
CA GLN A 181 4.77 -3.64 16.22
C GLN A 181 3.29 -3.65 15.80
N ASN A 182 2.82 -2.58 15.16
CA ASN A 182 1.42 -2.40 14.72
C ASN A 182 1.22 -2.65 13.22
N ASP A 183 2.25 -3.12 12.52
CA ASP A 183 2.22 -3.38 11.08
C ASP A 183 2.36 -4.88 10.80
N TYR A 184 2.05 -5.30 9.57
CA TYR A 184 2.45 -6.62 9.07
C TYR A 184 3.93 -6.57 8.71
N VAL A 185 4.71 -7.59 9.11
CA VAL A 185 6.11 -7.72 8.71
C VAL A 185 6.33 -9.06 8.03
N ARG A 186 7.06 -9.04 6.92
CA ARG A 186 7.43 -10.24 6.15
C ARG A 186 8.93 -10.33 5.90
N LEU A 187 9.42 -11.57 5.91
CA LEU A 187 10.76 -11.98 5.53
C LEU A 187 10.77 -12.37 4.04
N ILE A 188 11.85 -12.02 3.34
CA ILE A 188 12.05 -12.28 1.92
C ILE A 188 13.44 -12.89 1.69
N GLY A 189 13.51 -13.99 0.94
CA GLY A 189 14.74 -14.56 0.41
C GLY A 189 14.94 -14.14 -1.04
N ILE A 190 16.08 -13.53 -1.36
CA ILE A 190 16.41 -12.92 -2.65
C ILE A 190 17.63 -13.63 -3.25
N ASP A 191 17.47 -14.15 -4.47
CA ASP A 191 18.60 -14.63 -5.26
C ASP A 191 19.37 -13.44 -5.83
N SER A 192 20.65 -13.32 -5.46
CA SER A 192 21.50 -12.20 -5.88
C SER A 192 21.89 -12.25 -7.36
N ASN A 193 21.92 -13.45 -7.95
CA ASN A 193 22.36 -13.65 -9.33
C ASN A 193 21.29 -13.20 -10.31
N VAL A 194 20.04 -13.63 -10.07
CA VAL A 194 18.89 -13.30 -10.95
C VAL A 194 17.99 -12.20 -10.39
N LYS A 195 18.33 -11.63 -9.22
CA LYS A 195 17.59 -10.55 -8.54
C LYS A 195 16.10 -10.86 -8.36
N ARG A 196 15.80 -12.10 -7.95
CA ARG A 196 14.42 -12.61 -7.82
C ARG A 196 14.10 -12.98 -6.37
N ARG A 197 12.86 -12.74 -5.96
CA ARG A 197 12.31 -13.21 -4.67
C ARG A 197 11.95 -14.69 -4.81
N LEU A 198 12.52 -15.55 -3.95
CA LEU A 198 12.28 -17.00 -3.93
C LEU A 198 11.50 -17.45 -2.69
N VAL A 199 11.63 -16.71 -1.58
CA VAL A 199 10.95 -17.01 -0.33
C VAL A 199 10.23 -15.77 0.15
N GLU A 200 8.96 -15.88 0.54
CA GLU A 200 8.21 -14.82 1.22
C GLU A 200 7.43 -15.42 2.39
N LYS A 201 7.61 -14.90 3.60
CA LYS A 201 6.91 -15.37 4.80
C LYS A 201 6.54 -14.23 5.72
N ILE A 202 5.26 -14.10 6.08
CA ILE A 202 4.82 -13.14 7.10
C ILE A 202 5.27 -13.66 8.47
N ILE A 203 6.07 -12.87 9.17
CA ILE A 203 6.66 -13.21 10.47
C ILE A 203 6.00 -12.46 11.64
N HIS A 204 5.25 -11.38 11.34
CA HIS A 204 4.49 -10.65 12.32
C HIS A 204 3.15 -10.17 11.74
N LYS A 205 2.12 -10.19 12.59
CA LYS A 205 0.79 -9.67 12.28
C LYS A 205 0.40 -8.72 13.41
N PRO A 206 -0.18 -7.56 13.09
CA PRO A 206 -0.67 -6.66 14.12
C PRO A 206 -1.85 -7.28 14.86
N ASN A 207 -1.93 -7.02 16.16
CA ASN A 207 -3.09 -7.40 16.98
C ASN A 207 -4.36 -6.65 16.56
#